data_AF-A0A1H9MTZ1-F1
#
_entry.id   AF-A0A1H9MTZ1-F1
#
_cell.length_a   1.000
_cell.length_b   1.000
_cell.length_c   1.000
_cell.angle_alpha   90.00
_cell.angle_beta   90.00
_cell.angle_gamma   90.00
#
_symmetry.space_group_name_H-M   'P 1'
#
loop_
_entity.id
_entity.type
_entity.pdbx_description
1 polymer ?
#
loop_
_entity_poly.entity_id
_entity_poly.type
_entity_poly.pdbx_seq_one_letter_code
_entity_poly.pdbx_strand_id
1 'polypeptide(L)' 'MIDLQRLLKRLKDEQRRLVLAMAKIDALPSHTDVKKVAELENAILAVSAVIEEQKSGS' A
#
# COMPACT_ATOMS: atom_id res chain seq x y z
N MET A 1 -15.69 -0.59 9.76
CA MET A 1 -15.59 -0.61 8.28
C MET A 1 -15.01 0.69 7.68
N ILE A 2 -15.53 1.88 7.99
CA ILE A 2 -15.05 3.16 7.39
C ILE A 2 -13.56 3.42 7.69
N ASP A 3 -13.09 3.13 8.90
CA ASP A 3 -11.70 3.41 9.29
C ASP A 3 -10.68 2.54 8.55
N LEU A 4 -11.01 1.26 8.31
CA LEU A 4 -10.18 0.35 7.52
C LEU A 4 -10.12 0.79 6.05
N GLN A 5 -11.25 1.21 5.47
CA GLN A 5 -11.29 1.75 4.12
C GLN A 5 -10.46 3.04 3.99
N ARG A 6 -10.53 3.93 4.98
CA ARG A 6 -9.69 5.14 5.05
C ARG A 6 -8.21 4.80 5.21
N LEU A 7 -7.87 3.80 6.01
CA LEU A 7 -6.49 3.30 6.13
C LEU A 7 -5.99 2.73 4.81
N LEU A 8 -6.78 1.85 4.17
CA LEU A 8 -6.45 1.25 2.87
C LEU A 8 -6.21 2.32 1.80
N LYS A 9 -7.04 3.37 1.77
CA LYS A 9 -6.87 4.49 0.85
C LYS A 9 -5.53 5.20 1.07
N ARG A 10 -5.20 5.54 2.32
CA ARG A 10 -3.92 6.21 2.65
C ARG A 10 -2.71 5.36 2.28
N LEU A 11 -2.76 4.04 2.54
CA LEU A 11 -1.68 3.12 2.18
C LEU A 11 -1.47 3.06 0.66
N LYS A 12 -2.56 2.93 -0.12
CA LYS A 12 -2.51 2.91 -1.59
C LYS A 12 -2.02 4.24 -2.18
N ASP A 13 -2.45 5.36 -1.60
CA ASP A 13 -2.00 6.69 -2.03
C ASP A 13 -0.49 6.86 -1.81
N GLU A 14 0.02 6.42 -0.66
CA GLU A 14 1.45 6.48 -0.35
C GLU A 14 2.29 5.54 -1.23
N GLN A 15 1.83 4.29 -1.43
CA GLN A 15 2.49 3.34 -2.34
C GLN A 15 2.58 3.92 -3.75
N ARG A 16 1.47 4.47 -4.28
CA ARG A 16 1.43 5.13 -5.58
C ARG A 16 2.40 6.31 -5.63
N ARG A 17 2.44 7.14 -4.59
CA ARG A 17 3.36 8.29 -4.50
C ARG A 17 4.82 7.84 -4.60
N LEU A 18 5.21 6.79 -3.87
CA LEU A 18 6.57 6.26 -3.91
C LEU A 18 6.92 5.65 -5.27
N VAL A 19 6.03 4.85 -5.86
CA VAL A 19 6.24 4.28 -7.20
C VAL A 19 6.41 5.37 -8.25
N LEU A 20 5.57 6.41 -8.22
CA LEU A 20 5.69 7.54 -9.14
C LEU A 20 6.95 8.37 -8.89
N ALA A 21 7.42 8.47 -7.65
CA ALA A 21 8.67 9.16 -7.34
C ALA A 21 9.87 8.37 -7.88
N MET A 22 9.89 7.05 -7.70
CA MET A 22 10.93 6.17 -8.24
C MET A 22 10.97 6.20 -9.78
N ALA A 23 9.82 6.24 -10.43
CA ALA A 23 9.73 6.29 -11.90
C ALA A 23 10.30 7.58 -12.53
N LYS A 24 10.51 8.65 -11.73
CA LYS A 24 11.13 9.89 -12.21
C LYS A 24 12.66 9.85 -12.17
N ILE A 25 13.24 8.85 -11.54
CA ILE A 25 14.68 8.70 -11.42
C ILE A 25 15.17 7.99 -12.69
N ASP A 26 16.09 8.60 -13.42
CA ASP A 26 16.76 7.97 -14.59
C ASP A 26 17.87 7.00 -14.14
N ALA A 27 17.53 6.14 -13.18
CA ALA A 27 18.37 5.12 -12.59
C ALA A 27 17.51 4.11 -11.83
N LEU A 28 18.11 2.97 -11.47
CA LEU A 28 17.44 2.00 -10.61
C LEU A 28 17.16 2.61 -9.22
N PRO A 29 15.94 2.45 -8.67
CA PRO A 29 15.63 2.88 -7.32
C PRO A 29 16.50 2.17 -6.28
N SER A 30 16.74 2.85 -5.16
CA SER A 30 17.53 2.25 -4.08
C SER A 30 16.83 1.00 -3.51
N HIS A 31 17.61 0.03 -3.03
CA HIS A 31 17.06 -1.14 -2.33
C HIS A 31 16.11 -0.74 -1.18
N THR A 32 16.43 0.35 -0.49
CA THR A 32 15.59 0.90 0.58
C THR A 32 14.23 1.36 0.07
N ASP A 33 14.16 2.01 -1.10
CA ASP A 33 12.89 2.48 -1.67
C ASP A 33 12.05 1.32 -2.20
N VAL A 34 12.67 0.33 -2.84
CA VAL A 34 12.01 -0.92 -3.25
C VAL A 34 11.45 -1.65 -2.03
N LYS A 35 12.23 -1.75 -0.94
CA LYS A 35 11.79 -2.38 0.31
C LYS A 35 10.58 -1.66 0.93
N LYS A 36 10.57 -0.33 0.97
CA LYS A 36 9.42 0.44 1.47
C LYS A 36 8.13 0.15 0.68
N VAL A 37 8.23 0.01 -0.64
CA VAL A 37 7.05 -0.35 -1.47
C VAL A 37 6.57 -1.76 -1.14
N ALA A 38 7.48 -2.73 -1.02
CA ALA A 38 7.12 -4.10 -0.63
C ALA A 38 6.44 -4.17 0.76
N GLU A 39 6.92 -3.37 1.72
CA GLU A 39 6.29 -3.26 3.05
C GLU A 39 4.87 -2.67 2.98
N LEU A 40 4.66 -1.66 2.15
CA LEU A 40 3.33 -1.10 1.89
C LEU A 40 2.40 -2.11 1.20
N GLU A 41 2.90 -2.90 0.26
CA GLU A 41 2.12 -3.97 -0.39
C GLU A 41 1.62 -5.00 0.61
N ASN A 42 2.50 -5.46 1.51
CA ASN A 42 2.13 -6.37 2.58
C ASN A 42 1.06 -5.76 3.51
N ALA A 43 1.22 -4.49 3.89
CA ALA A 43 0.23 -3.80 4.71
C ALA A 43 -1.13 -3.65 3.98
N ILE A 44 -1.12 -3.33 2.69
CA ILE A 44 -2.33 -3.23 1.85
C ILE A 44 -3.05 -4.56 1.77
N LEU A 45 -2.32 -5.67 1.58
CA LEU A 45 -2.89 -7.02 1.54
C LEU A 45 -3.54 -7.36 2.88
N ALA A 46 -2.85 -7.12 3.99
CA ALA A 46 -3.37 -7.39 5.34
C ALA A 46 -4.66 -6.58 5.62
N VAL A 47 -4.66 -5.27 5.36
CA VAL A 47 -5.84 -4.42 5.58
C VAL A 47 -7.00 -4.80 4.65
N SER A 48 -6.70 -5.18 3.40
CA SER A 48 -7.73 -5.65 2.46
C SER A 48 -8.38 -6.94 2.94
N ALA A 49 -7.59 -7.90 3.44
CA ALA A 49 -8.11 -9.14 3.99
C ALA A 49 -9.09 -8.88 5.15
N VAL A 50 -8.73 -8.03 6.11
CA VAL A 50 -9.61 -7.67 7.23
C VAL A 50 -10.90 -6.99 6.77
N ILE A 51 -10.85 -6.17 5.71
CA ILE A 51 -12.06 -5.57 5.12
C ILE A 51 -12.97 -6.65 4.53
N GLU A 52 -12.41 -7.60 3.79
CA GLU A 52 -13.18 -8.69 3.18
C GLU A 52 -13.76 -9.66 4.23
N GLU A 53 -13.04 -9.93 5.31
CA GLU A 53 -13.55 -10.67 6.47
C GLU A 53 -14.76 -9.96 7.09
N GLN A 54 -14.70 -8.63 7.26
CA GLN A 54 -15.84 -7.86 7.80
C GLN A 54 -17.06 -7.85 6.88
N LYS A 55 -16.86 -7.97 5.56
CA LYS A 55 -17.96 -8.02 4.58
C LYS A 55 -18.58 -9.41 4.46
N SER A 56 -17.76 -10.46 4.54
CA SER A 56 -18.20 -11.85 4.38
C SER A 56 -18.76 -12.45 5.67
N GLY A 57 -18.42 -11.89 6.84
CA GLY A 57 -18.97 -12.26 8.15
C GLY A 57 -20.17 -11.42 8.62
N SER A 58 -20.84 -10.65 7.75
CA SER A 58 -22.08 -9.91 8.06
C SER A 58 -23.32 -10.58 7.49
#